data_AF-A0A935LZ69-F1
#
_entry.id   AF-A0A935LZ69-F1
#
_cell.length_a   1.000
_cell.length_b   1.000
_cell.length_c   1.000
_cell.angle_alpha   90.00
_cell.angle_beta   90.00
_cell.angle_gamma   90.00
#
_symmetry.space_group_name_H-M   'P 1'
#
loop_
_entity.id
_entity.type
_entity.pdbx_description
1 polymer ?
#
loop_
_entity_poly.entity_id
_entity_poly.type
_entity_poly.pdbx_seq_one_letter_code
_entity_poly.pdbx_strand_id
1 'polypeptide(L)'
;MKIKLIVHLFVMIVLINNSSKSNAQRTVHWIGGTPGRTADWFCSKNWSNDKIPDEFSIVTITDKSTSTLIYPVINNGEVKIWQLHIVSAATLTLKSFAKLEVLDCYNVPNLKSIKNQGQLKIPLSHHILAYDR
;
A
#
# COMPACT_ATOMS: atom_id res chain seq x y z
N MET A 1 32.09 4.06 47.58
CA MET A 1 32.08 4.55 46.18
C MET A 1 31.49 3.56 45.16
N LYS A 2 31.62 2.24 45.36
CA LYS A 2 31.14 1.21 44.41
C LYS A 2 29.61 1.11 44.23
N ILE A 3 28.83 1.38 45.28
CA ILE A 3 27.35 1.30 45.25
C ILE A 3 26.72 2.38 44.36
N LYS A 4 27.24 3.62 44.40
CA LYS A 4 26.74 4.72 43.55
C LYS A 4 26.94 4.43 42.06
N LEU A 5 28.02 3.73 41.69
CA LEU A 5 28.31 3.33 40.31
C LEU A 5 27.35 2.25 39.82
N ILE A 6 27.01 1.27 40.69
CA ILE A 6 26.05 0.20 40.38
C ILE A 6 24.63 0.75 40.18
N VAL A 7 24.20 1.71 41.01
CA VAL A 7 22.89 2.36 40.85
C VAL A 7 22.80 3.15 39.54
N HIS A 8 23.86 3.88 39.16
CA HIS A 8 23.90 4.59 37.86
C HIS A 8 23.88 3.62 36.67
N LEU A 9 24.61 2.51 36.77
CA LEU A 9 24.62 1.48 35.73
C LEU A 9 23.22 0.85 35.56
N PHE A 10 22.52 0.61 36.67
CA PHE A 10 21.16 0.06 36.66
C PHE A 10 20.15 1.05 36.07
N VAL A 11 20.25 2.35 36.39
CA VAL A 11 19.40 3.40 35.81
C VAL A 11 19.62 3.53 34.29
N MET A 12 20.86 3.43 33.82
CA MET A 12 21.16 3.46 32.38
C MET A 12 20.58 2.25 31.62
N ILE A 13 20.61 1.05 32.22
CA ILE A 13 20.05 -0.17 31.61
C ILE A 13 18.52 -0.07 31.48
N VAL A 14 17.83 0.51 32.46
CA VAL A 14 16.36 0.70 32.40
C VAL A 14 15.95 1.67 31.28
N LEU A 15 16.78 2.66 30.95
CA LEU A 15 16.48 3.67 29.92
C LEU A 15 16.63 3.15 28.48
N ILE A 16 17.39 2.07 28.24
CA ILE A 16 17.69 1.55 26.88
C ILE A 16 16.58 0.62 26.34
N ASN A 17 15.64 0.17 27.18
CA ASN A 17 14.61 -0.82 26.81
C ASN A 17 13.37 -0.24 26.12
N ASN A 18 13.33 1.07 25.82
CA ASN A 18 12.19 1.73 25.18
C ASN A 18 12.39 1.93 23.67
N SER A 19 12.93 0.94 22.96
CA SER A 19 12.92 0.95 21.49
C SER A 19 11.56 0.44 21.00
N SER A 20 10.56 1.34 20.98
CA SER A 20 9.28 1.08 20.34
C SER A 20 9.50 0.78 18.85
N LYS A 21 9.12 -0.42 18.41
CA LYS A 21 9.07 -0.79 17.00
C LYS A 21 7.96 0.02 16.34
N SER A 22 8.30 1.16 15.75
CA SER A 22 7.38 1.92 14.90
C SER A 22 7.16 1.11 13.62
N ASN A 23 5.96 0.57 13.42
CA ASN A 23 5.58 0.03 12.12
C ASN A 23 5.30 1.22 11.19
N ALA A 24 6.19 1.44 10.24
CA ALA A 24 6.16 2.59 9.33
C ALA A 24 5.23 2.37 8.11
N GLN A 25 4.13 1.62 8.25
CA GLN A 25 3.20 1.43 7.14
C GLN A 25 2.58 2.77 6.73
N ARG A 26 2.56 3.04 5.42
CA ARG A 26 2.12 4.34 4.89
C ARG A 26 0.89 4.15 4.02
N THR A 27 -0.17 4.89 4.32
CA THR A 27 -1.34 4.95 3.45
C THR A 27 -1.07 5.90 2.30
N VAL A 28 -1.29 5.41 1.07
CA VAL A 28 -1.08 6.17 -0.17
C VAL A 28 -2.32 6.07 -1.05
N HIS A 29 -2.77 7.22 -1.54
CA HIS A 29 -3.97 7.31 -2.37
C HIS A 29 -3.60 7.52 -3.82
N TRP A 30 -4.28 6.82 -4.72
CA TRP A 30 -4.24 7.13 -6.14
C TRP A 30 -4.90 8.50 -6.37
N ILE A 31 -4.15 9.42 -6.98
CA ILE A 31 -4.66 10.73 -7.39
C ILE A 31 -4.67 10.88 -8.92
N GLY A 32 -3.85 10.12 -9.63
CA GLY A 32 -3.76 10.13 -11.10
C GLY A 32 -3.40 11.51 -11.68
N GLY A 33 -3.55 11.63 -13.00
CA GLY A 33 -3.64 12.95 -13.64
C GLY A 33 -2.31 13.58 -14.10
N THR A 34 -1.16 12.92 -13.95
CA THR A 34 0.10 13.45 -14.52
C THR A 34 0.06 13.44 -16.05
N PRO A 35 0.14 14.60 -16.75
CA PRO A 35 0.07 14.64 -18.21
C PRO A 35 1.10 13.72 -18.88
N GLY A 36 0.65 12.95 -19.89
CA GLY A 36 1.48 11.95 -20.59
C GLY A 36 1.71 10.64 -19.84
N ARG A 37 1.43 10.58 -18.53
CA ARG A 37 1.56 9.37 -17.67
C ARG A 37 0.38 9.22 -16.71
N THR A 38 -0.81 9.62 -17.13
CA THR A 38 -1.96 9.86 -16.25
C THR A 38 -2.44 8.61 -15.50
N ALA A 39 -2.27 7.44 -16.11
CA ALA A 39 -2.68 6.13 -15.58
C ALA A 39 -1.49 5.31 -15.03
N ASP A 40 -0.26 5.82 -15.13
CA ASP A 40 0.94 5.03 -14.87
C ASP A 40 1.16 4.83 -13.36
N TRP A 41 1.11 3.58 -12.90
CA TRP A 41 1.40 3.19 -11.52
C TRP A 41 2.79 3.67 -11.07
N PHE A 42 3.79 3.62 -11.96
CA PHE A 42 5.18 3.99 -11.63
C PHE A 42 5.46 5.48 -11.76
N CYS A 43 4.43 6.32 -11.91
CA CYS A 43 4.59 7.76 -11.84
C CYS A 43 4.34 8.22 -10.39
N SER A 44 5.40 8.63 -9.70
CA SER A 44 5.32 9.04 -8.30
C SER A 44 4.31 10.17 -8.06
N LYS A 45 4.17 11.10 -9.02
CA LYS A 45 3.21 12.22 -9.00
C LYS A 45 1.74 11.80 -9.11
N ASN A 46 1.44 10.54 -9.46
CA ASN A 46 0.07 10.01 -9.44
C ASN A 46 -0.34 9.50 -8.05
N TRP A 47 0.54 9.61 -7.05
CA TRP A 47 0.31 9.19 -5.67
C TRP A 47 0.30 10.37 -4.72
N SER A 48 -0.56 10.32 -3.70
CA SER A 48 -0.79 11.43 -2.76
C SER A 48 0.43 11.88 -1.94
N ASN A 49 1.49 11.09 -1.90
CA ASN A 49 2.72 11.39 -1.16
C ASN A 49 3.95 11.56 -2.08
N ASP A 50 3.73 11.71 -3.39
CA ASP A 50 4.78 11.82 -4.39
C ASP A 50 5.79 10.65 -4.37
N LYS A 51 5.36 9.45 -3.95
CA LYS A 51 6.18 8.22 -3.92
C LYS A 51 5.40 7.04 -4.49
N ILE A 52 6.13 6.17 -5.18
CA ILE A 52 5.56 4.91 -5.69
C ILE A 52 5.34 3.97 -4.49
N PRO A 53 4.16 3.32 -4.38
CA PRO A 53 3.90 2.34 -3.32
C PRO A 53 4.89 1.17 -3.35
N ASP A 54 5.32 0.76 -2.17
CA ASP A 54 6.25 -0.34 -1.90
C ASP A 54 5.61 -1.37 -0.93
N GLU A 55 6.37 -2.37 -0.50
CA GLU A 55 5.90 -3.46 0.37
C GLU A 55 5.42 -3.00 1.75
N PHE A 56 5.65 -1.74 2.12
CA PHE A 56 5.19 -1.12 3.36
C PHE A 56 3.99 -0.20 3.13
N SER A 57 3.47 -0.15 1.90
CA SER A 57 2.41 0.77 1.51
C SER A 57 1.03 0.12 1.57
N ILE A 58 0.08 0.84 2.18
CA ILE A 58 -1.35 0.57 2.14
C ILE A 58 -1.92 1.40 0.98
N VAL A 59 -2.25 0.74 -0.13
CA VAL A 59 -2.73 1.41 -1.33
C VAL A 59 -4.24 1.56 -1.29
N THR A 60 -4.72 2.78 -1.52
CA THR A 60 -6.15 3.07 -1.65
C THR A 60 -6.46 3.71 -3.01
N ILE A 61 -7.29 3.04 -3.81
CA ILE A 61 -7.76 3.53 -5.11
C ILE A 61 -9.23 3.89 -4.95
N THR A 62 -9.52 5.19 -4.92
CA THR A 62 -10.89 5.70 -4.86
C THR A 62 -11.37 6.19 -6.21
N ASP A 63 -12.68 6.12 -6.42
CA ASP A 63 -13.31 6.78 -7.55
C ASP A 63 -13.38 8.28 -7.26
N LYS A 64 -12.47 9.06 -7.86
CA LYS A 64 -12.59 10.52 -7.87
C LYS A 64 -13.39 10.90 -9.10
N SER A 65 -14.69 11.16 -8.92
CA SER A 65 -15.63 11.66 -9.92
C SER A 65 -15.23 13.01 -10.56
N THR A 66 -14.08 13.56 -10.21
CA THR A 66 -13.48 14.76 -10.78
C THR A 66 -12.81 14.44 -12.13
N SER A 67 -13.65 14.33 -13.16
CA SER A 67 -13.41 14.61 -14.58
C SER A 67 -12.62 13.64 -15.48
N THR A 68 -11.82 12.70 -14.98
CA THR A 68 -10.99 11.89 -15.91
C THR A 68 -11.22 10.38 -15.86
N LEU A 69 -11.81 9.81 -14.79
CA LEU A 69 -11.99 8.35 -14.64
C LEU A 69 -10.69 7.56 -14.94
N ILE A 70 -9.53 8.14 -14.61
CA ILE A 70 -8.24 7.55 -14.90
C ILE A 70 -7.80 6.72 -13.71
N TYR A 71 -7.78 5.42 -13.94
CA TYR A 71 -7.41 4.42 -12.97
C TYR A 71 -5.99 3.92 -13.20
N PRO A 72 -5.33 3.42 -12.14
CA PRO A 72 -3.97 2.93 -12.24
C PRO A 72 -3.84 1.73 -13.18
N VAL A 73 -2.74 1.74 -13.93
CA VAL A 73 -2.32 0.68 -14.84
C VAL A 73 -0.88 0.30 -14.51
N ILE A 74 -0.67 -0.98 -14.22
CA ILE A 74 0.66 -1.58 -14.14
C ILE A 74 0.93 -2.19 -15.51
N ASN A 75 1.76 -1.52 -16.32
CA ASN A 75 2.05 -1.94 -17.69
C ASN A 75 3.09 -3.08 -17.76
N ASN A 76 4.09 -3.04 -16.89
CA ASN A 76 5.19 -4.00 -16.82
C ASN A 76 5.82 -3.96 -15.43
N GLY A 77 6.52 -5.02 -15.03
CA GLY A 77 7.31 -5.08 -13.81
C GLY A 77 6.57 -5.71 -12.64
N GLU A 78 7.25 -5.74 -11.50
CA GLU A 78 6.75 -6.33 -10.26
C GLU A 78 6.46 -5.23 -9.24
N VAL A 79 5.26 -5.30 -8.68
CA VAL A 79 4.78 -4.42 -7.61
C VAL A 79 4.46 -5.29 -6.41
N LYS A 80 4.98 -4.90 -5.26
CA LYS A 80 4.71 -5.53 -3.99
C LYS A 80 4.17 -4.48 -3.03
N ILE A 81 3.03 -4.76 -2.41
CA ILE A 81 2.36 -3.84 -1.49
C ILE A 81 1.86 -4.57 -0.26
N TRP A 82 1.70 -3.83 0.84
CA TRP A 82 1.19 -4.40 2.09
C TRP A 82 -0.29 -4.77 1.95
N GLN A 83 -1.11 -3.77 1.58
CA GLN A 83 -2.56 -3.90 1.44
C GLN A 83 -3.08 -3.15 0.21
N LEU A 84 -4.20 -3.65 -0.34
CA LEU A 84 -4.89 -3.03 -1.46
C LEU A 84 -6.36 -2.77 -1.13
N HIS A 85 -6.77 -1.51 -1.15
CA HIS A 85 -8.15 -1.08 -0.99
C HIS A 85 -8.63 -0.42 -2.29
N ILE A 86 -9.59 -1.03 -2.98
CA ILE A 86 -10.28 -0.42 -4.13
C ILE A 86 -11.67 -0.04 -3.65
N VAL A 87 -12.08 1.20 -3.87
CA VAL A 87 -13.36 1.73 -3.36
C VAL A 87 -14.29 2.09 -4.53
N SER A 88 -15.59 1.83 -4.35
CA SER A 88 -16.64 2.18 -5.32
C SER A 88 -16.42 1.52 -6.70
N ALA A 89 -16.60 2.28 -7.80
CA ALA A 89 -16.43 1.80 -9.17
C ALA A 89 -14.97 1.87 -9.67
N ALA A 90 -14.00 2.16 -8.78
CA ALA A 90 -12.61 2.26 -9.19
C ALA A 90 -12.06 0.93 -9.71
N THR A 91 -11.07 1.03 -10.59
CA THR A 91 -10.43 -0.15 -11.17
C THR A 91 -8.91 -0.10 -11.03
N LEU A 92 -8.27 -1.26 -11.17
CA LEU A 92 -6.83 -1.44 -11.31
C LEU A 92 -6.61 -2.36 -12.50
N THR A 93 -5.76 -1.97 -13.44
CA THR A 93 -5.43 -2.80 -14.59
C THR A 93 -4.01 -3.35 -14.49
N LEU A 94 -3.86 -4.67 -14.61
CA LEU A 94 -2.57 -5.34 -14.75
C LEU A 94 -2.44 -5.82 -16.19
N LYS A 95 -1.38 -5.40 -16.89
CA LYS A 95 -1.05 -5.89 -18.23
C LYS A 95 -0.31 -7.23 -18.18
N SER A 96 -0.12 -7.86 -19.33
CA SER A 96 0.44 -9.22 -19.47
C SER A 96 1.82 -9.42 -18.84
N PHE A 97 2.63 -8.37 -18.77
CA PHE A 97 3.98 -8.41 -18.18
C PHE A 97 4.05 -7.82 -16.76
N ALA A 98 2.89 -7.53 -16.16
CA ALA A 98 2.81 -7.00 -14.82
C ALA A 98 2.58 -8.11 -13.79
N LYS A 99 3.21 -7.94 -12.62
CA LYS A 99 3.00 -8.78 -11.44
C LYS A 99 2.66 -7.89 -10.24
N LEU A 100 1.59 -8.24 -9.53
CA LEU A 100 1.20 -7.61 -8.27
C LEU A 100 1.15 -8.65 -7.17
N GLU A 101 1.91 -8.43 -6.10
CA GLU A 101 1.84 -9.22 -4.86
C GLU A 101 1.27 -8.34 -3.74
N VAL A 102 0.13 -8.76 -3.18
CA VAL A 102 -0.44 -8.20 -1.97
C VAL A 102 -0.02 -9.08 -0.80
N LEU A 103 0.53 -8.49 0.25
CA LEU A 103 1.15 -9.23 1.35
C LEU A 103 0.18 -9.63 2.47
N ASP A 104 -0.80 -8.78 2.80
CA ASP A 104 -1.62 -8.94 4.00
C ASP A 104 -3.12 -9.10 3.68
N CYS A 105 -3.78 -8.03 3.24
CA CYS A 105 -5.20 -8.10 2.89
C CYS A 105 -5.52 -7.22 1.68
N TYR A 106 -6.65 -7.55 1.05
CA TYR A 106 -7.23 -6.74 -0.01
C TYR A 106 -8.72 -6.53 0.26
N ASN A 107 -9.18 -5.30 0.06
CA ASN A 107 -10.59 -4.94 0.09
C ASN A 107 -10.97 -4.45 -1.30
N VAL A 108 -11.73 -5.27 -2.01
CA VAL A 108 -12.16 -4.98 -3.38
C VAL A 108 -13.65 -5.29 -3.49
N PRO A 109 -14.51 -4.32 -3.84
CA PRO A 109 -15.96 -4.47 -3.79
C PRO A 109 -16.46 -5.48 -4.82
N ASN A 110 -15.75 -5.66 -5.92
CA ASN A 110 -16.07 -6.64 -6.95
C ASN A 110 -14.80 -7.15 -7.63
N LEU A 111 -14.73 -8.44 -7.95
CA LEU A 111 -13.63 -9.01 -8.74
C LEU A 111 -13.38 -8.28 -10.07
N LYS A 112 -14.40 -7.64 -10.65
CA LYS A 112 -14.27 -6.79 -11.86
C LYS A 112 -13.44 -5.52 -11.65
N SER A 113 -13.23 -5.09 -10.42
CA SER A 113 -12.38 -3.94 -10.09
C SER A 113 -10.91 -4.18 -10.40
N ILE A 114 -10.47 -5.44 -10.57
CA ILE A 114 -9.12 -5.74 -11.02
C ILE A 114 -9.18 -6.38 -12.41
N LYS A 115 -8.75 -5.62 -13.43
CA LYS A 115 -8.61 -6.10 -14.80
C LYS A 115 -7.24 -6.78 -14.93
N ASN A 116 -7.18 -8.06 -14.60
CA ASN A 116 -5.94 -8.82 -14.60
C ASN A 116 -5.66 -9.51 -15.95
N GLN A 117 -4.61 -9.07 -16.65
CA GLN A 117 -4.03 -9.77 -17.81
C GLN A 117 -2.65 -10.36 -17.50
N GLY A 118 -2.10 -10.10 -16.30
CA GLY A 118 -0.78 -10.53 -15.84
C GLY A 118 -0.87 -11.48 -14.65
N GLN A 119 0.02 -11.29 -13.67
CA GLN A 119 0.08 -12.12 -12.47
C GLN A 119 -0.40 -11.35 -11.24
N LEU A 120 -1.44 -11.87 -10.58
CA LEU A 120 -1.93 -11.36 -9.31
C LEU A 120 -1.72 -12.43 -8.23
N LYS A 121 -0.91 -12.11 -7.22
CA LYS A 121 -0.69 -12.95 -6.04
C LYS A 121 -1.31 -12.27 -4.83
N ILE A 122 -2.34 -12.88 -4.28
CA ILE A 122 -3.05 -12.45 -3.07
C ILE A 122 -2.84 -13.48 -1.95
N PRO A 123 -2.84 -13.06 -0.68
CA PRO A 123 -2.64 -13.96 0.44
C PRO A 123 -3.83 -14.90 0.60
N LEU A 124 -3.57 -16.14 1.03
CA LEU A 124 -4.56 -17.22 1.13
C LEU A 124 -5.52 -17.07 2.33
N SER A 125 -5.29 -16.13 3.24
CA SER A 125 -6.10 -15.94 4.45
C SER A 125 -7.30 -15.02 4.22
N HIS A 126 -8.50 -15.61 4.26
CA HIS A 126 -9.81 -14.95 4.20
C HIS A 126 -9.95 -13.76 5.17
N HIS A 127 -10.27 -12.59 4.63
CA HIS A 127 -11.40 -11.79 5.11
C HIS A 127 -11.85 -10.88 3.96
N ILE A 128 -12.80 -11.39 3.18
CA ILE A 128 -13.69 -10.54 2.40
C ILE A 128 -14.50 -9.78 3.44
N LEU A 129 -14.13 -8.53 3.76
CA LEU A 129 -15.10 -7.58 4.29
C LEU A 129 -16.00 -7.19 3.13
N ALA A 130 -16.84 -8.14 2.71
CA ALA A 130 -18.02 -7.82 1.93
C ALA A 130 -18.77 -6.83 2.79
N TYR A 131 -18.83 -5.59 2.31
CA TYR A 131 -19.63 -4.55 2.91
C TYR A 131 -21.08 -4.98 2.73
N ASP A 132 -21.61 -5.68 3.73
CA ASP A 132 -23.04 -5.92 3.89
C ASP A 132 -23.64 -4.63 4.46
N ARG A 133 -24.09 -3.76 3.55
CA ARG A 133 -25.27 -2.89 3.69
C ARG A 133 -25.51 -2.05 2.43
#